data_AF-A0A0Q8U7C1-F1
#
_entry.id   AF-A0A0Q8U7C1-F1
#
_cell.length_a   1.000
_cell.length_b   1.000
_cell.length_c   1.000
_cell.angle_alpha   90.00
_cell.angle_beta   90.00
_cell.angle_gamma   90.00
#
_symmetry.space_group_name_H-M   'P 1'
#
loop_
_entity.id
_entity.type
_entity.pdbx_description
1 polymer ?
#
loop_
_entity_poly.entity_id
_entity_poly.type
_entity_poly.pdbx_seq_one_letter_code
_entity_poly.pdbx_strand_id
1 'polypeptide(L)'
;MHDDMTEMPHIPPGASAEQARALLVAAGWREVGTGDWSWALADPHDRLAARVTPFDPAYRLHAQACLEGPANRWLPRVEAILPLRRDGYVTLMERLYPAPEAQAQAFCAALGIGNDSGYDIPHVDGFDQADADLELLRERIRALIAQGAQRFKLWGGSDIRPGNLMADAQGRLKVVDPIFLRGPLLVAAIAQGERGQLTDFSREQLEDFLTIPAFKPGPETDELRRNLADLLAPTAPPESA
;
A
#
# COMPACT_ATOMS: atom_id res chain seq x y z
N MET A 1 -19.71 -18.27 -13.09
CA MET A 1 -18.24 -18.39 -13.16
C MET A 1 -17.71 -17.97 -11.80
N HIS A 2 -17.70 -18.89 -10.83
CA HIS A 2 -17.42 -18.66 -9.40
C HIS A 2 -16.73 -19.93 -8.85
N ASP A 3 -15.55 -20.26 -9.36
CA ASP A 3 -14.83 -21.48 -8.94
C ASP A 3 -13.29 -21.32 -8.92
N ASP A 4 -12.81 -20.07 -8.87
CA ASP A 4 -11.37 -19.75 -9.03
C ASP A 4 -10.66 -19.34 -7.71
N MET A 5 -11.37 -19.33 -6.58
CA MET A 5 -10.76 -19.10 -5.26
C MET A 5 -10.24 -20.40 -4.61
N THR A 6 -10.40 -21.54 -5.27
CA THR A 6 -10.17 -22.89 -4.75
C THR A 6 -8.69 -23.19 -4.41
N GLU A 7 -7.76 -22.32 -4.84
CA GLU A 7 -6.32 -22.47 -4.61
C GLU A 7 -5.73 -21.49 -3.59
N MET A 8 -6.54 -20.61 -3.00
CA MET A 8 -6.07 -19.77 -1.91
C MET A 8 -5.89 -20.62 -0.64
N PRO A 9 -4.68 -20.75 -0.07
CA PRO A 9 -4.52 -21.48 1.18
C PRO A 9 -5.31 -20.81 2.29
N HIS A 10 -5.85 -21.63 3.21
CA HIS A 10 -6.49 -21.09 4.40
C HIS A 10 -5.47 -20.33 5.25
N ILE A 11 -5.65 -19.01 5.36
CA ILE A 11 -4.90 -18.15 6.27
C ILE A 11 -5.72 -18.00 7.56
N PRO A 12 -5.22 -18.48 8.72
CA PRO A 12 -5.95 -18.36 9.97
C PRO A 12 -6.23 -16.90 10.36
N PRO A 13 -7.39 -16.61 10.95
CA PRO A 13 -7.64 -15.32 11.59
C PRO A 13 -6.55 -15.02 12.62
N GLY A 14 -5.92 -13.84 12.52
CA GLY A 14 -4.84 -13.44 13.42
C GLY A 14 -3.43 -13.92 13.05
N ALA A 15 -3.25 -14.55 11.88
CA ALA A 15 -1.91 -14.77 11.33
C ALA A 15 -1.17 -13.44 11.12
N SER A 16 0.15 -13.40 11.33
CA SER A 16 0.97 -12.25 10.92
C SER A 16 1.14 -12.21 9.40
N ALA A 17 1.59 -11.07 8.86
CA ALA A 17 1.94 -10.95 7.45
C ALA A 17 3.04 -11.93 7.00
N GLU A 18 4.05 -12.17 7.85
CA GLU A 18 5.06 -13.19 7.55
C GLU A 18 4.48 -14.61 7.54
N GLN A 19 3.59 -14.94 8.47
CA GLN A 19 2.92 -16.24 8.49
C GLN A 19 2.04 -16.42 7.24
N ALA A 20 1.27 -15.40 6.86
CA ALA A 20 0.47 -15.39 5.64
C ALA A 20 1.34 -15.58 4.39
N ARG A 21 2.46 -14.86 4.29
CA ARG A 21 3.44 -15.03 3.20
C ARG A 21 4.00 -16.45 3.17
N ALA A 22 4.38 -17.01 4.32
CA ALA A 22 4.91 -18.36 4.40
C ALA A 22 3.88 -19.42 3.96
N LEU A 23 2.61 -19.27 4.36
CA LEU A 23 1.51 -20.15 3.94
C LEU A 23 1.25 -20.08 2.43
N LEU A 24 1.27 -18.89 1.86
CA LEU A 24 1.17 -18.69 0.40
C LEU A 24 2.31 -19.39 -0.34
N VAL A 25 3.55 -19.18 0.10
CA VAL A 25 4.73 -19.84 -0.50
C VAL A 25 4.64 -21.36 -0.38
N ALA A 26 4.22 -21.88 0.77
CA ALA A 26 4.02 -23.32 0.97
C ALA A 26 2.93 -23.90 0.06
N ALA A 27 1.96 -23.08 -0.35
CA ALA A 27 0.92 -23.44 -1.32
C ALA A 27 1.36 -23.28 -2.79
N GLY A 28 2.64 -22.96 -3.05
CA GLY A 28 3.20 -22.84 -4.39
C GLY A 28 3.11 -21.43 -4.98
N TRP A 29 2.65 -20.44 -4.22
CA TRP A 29 2.71 -19.05 -4.66
C TRP A 29 4.16 -18.58 -4.72
N ARG A 30 4.51 -17.83 -5.75
CA ARG A 30 5.87 -17.37 -5.99
C ARG A 30 5.98 -15.88 -5.73
N GLU A 31 6.97 -15.46 -4.95
CA GLU A 31 7.25 -14.03 -4.80
C GLU A 31 7.71 -13.44 -6.14
N VAL A 32 7.04 -12.37 -6.57
CA VAL A 32 7.29 -11.67 -7.82
C VAL A 32 7.76 -10.23 -7.59
N GLY A 33 7.67 -9.74 -6.36
CA GLY A 33 8.18 -8.42 -5.99
C GLY A 33 8.18 -8.21 -4.48
N THR A 34 9.08 -7.34 -4.04
CA THR A 34 9.11 -6.81 -2.67
C THR A 34 9.25 -5.29 -2.77
N GLY A 35 8.31 -4.57 -2.17
CA GLY A 35 8.39 -3.13 -1.97
C GLY A 35 8.64 -2.79 -0.51
N ASP A 36 8.72 -1.51 -0.17
CA ASP A 36 8.99 -1.06 1.20
C ASP A 36 7.92 -1.53 2.20
N TRP A 37 6.66 -1.58 1.77
CA TRP A 37 5.49 -1.81 2.62
C TRP A 37 4.89 -3.22 2.51
N SER A 38 5.23 -3.98 1.47
CA SER A 38 4.56 -5.25 1.18
C SER A 38 5.39 -6.21 0.33
N TRP A 39 5.01 -7.49 0.41
CA TRP A 39 5.45 -8.53 -0.52
C TRP A 39 4.36 -8.81 -1.55
N ALA A 40 4.73 -9.01 -2.81
CA ALA A 40 3.83 -9.39 -3.89
C ALA A 40 4.13 -10.82 -4.33
N LEU A 41 3.12 -11.69 -4.29
CA LEU A 41 3.21 -13.08 -4.71
C LEU A 41 2.23 -13.34 -5.86
N ALA A 42 2.62 -14.15 -6.83
CA ALA A 42 1.74 -14.66 -7.87
C ALA A 42 1.28 -16.08 -7.52
N ASP A 43 0.04 -16.41 -7.87
CA ASP A 43 -0.50 -17.77 -7.73
C ASP A 43 0.23 -18.75 -8.67
N PRO A 44 0.07 -20.07 -8.47
CA PRO A 44 0.74 -21.09 -9.29
C PRO A 44 0.46 -21.00 -10.80
N HIS A 45 -0.67 -20.39 -11.20
CA HIS A 45 -1.07 -20.21 -12.60
C HIS A 45 -0.78 -18.82 -13.16
N ASP A 46 -0.16 -17.92 -12.38
CA ASP A 46 0.14 -16.52 -12.75
C ASP A 46 -1.09 -15.71 -13.21
N ARG A 47 -2.27 -16.00 -12.62
CA ARG A 47 -3.55 -15.31 -12.86
C ARG A 47 -3.91 -14.30 -11.78
N LEU A 48 -3.51 -14.58 -10.55
CA LEU A 48 -3.78 -13.75 -9.37
C LEU A 48 -2.48 -13.29 -8.73
N ALA A 49 -2.58 -12.17 -8.02
CA ALA A 49 -1.54 -11.66 -7.15
C ALA A 49 -2.07 -11.48 -5.73
N ALA A 50 -1.25 -11.84 -4.75
CA ALA A 50 -1.45 -11.57 -3.34
C ALA A 50 -0.41 -10.51 -2.92
N ARG A 51 -0.90 -9.33 -2.53
CA ARG A 51 -0.09 -8.32 -1.85
C ARG A 51 -0.25 -8.49 -0.34
N VAL A 52 0.82 -8.87 0.34
CA VAL A 52 0.83 -9.16 1.79
C VAL A 52 1.53 -8.02 2.51
N THR A 53 0.88 -7.40 3.49
CA THR A 53 1.46 -6.30 4.27
C THR A 53 1.14 -6.44 5.76
N PRO A 54 2.11 -6.17 6.66
CA PRO A 54 1.84 -6.03 8.09
C PRO A 54 1.06 -4.76 8.43
N PHE A 55 1.29 -3.68 7.68
CA PHE A 55 0.67 -2.38 7.91
C PHE A 55 0.87 -1.50 6.68
N ASP A 56 -0.23 -1.05 6.07
CA ASP A 56 -0.22 -0.05 5.01
C ASP A 56 -1.65 0.52 4.84
N PRO A 57 -2.00 1.58 5.56
CA PRO A 57 -3.34 2.15 5.51
C PRO A 57 -3.60 2.92 4.21
N ALA A 58 -2.56 3.40 3.52
CA ALA A 58 -2.74 4.14 2.27
C ALA A 58 -3.22 3.21 1.16
N TYR A 59 -2.49 2.10 0.96
CA TYR A 59 -2.94 1.10 0.00
C TYR A 59 -4.23 0.40 0.44
N ARG A 60 -4.51 0.30 1.75
CA ARG A 60 -5.77 -0.27 2.23
C ARG A 60 -6.97 0.52 1.72
N LEU A 61 -6.91 1.85 1.81
CA LEU A 61 -7.95 2.73 1.27
C LEU A 61 -8.12 2.56 -0.25
N HIS A 62 -7.00 2.49 -0.98
CA HIS A 62 -7.04 2.26 -2.43
C HIS A 62 -7.65 0.90 -2.80
N ALA A 63 -7.22 -0.18 -2.15
CA ALA A 63 -7.71 -1.53 -2.39
C ALA A 63 -9.21 -1.66 -2.08
N GLN A 64 -9.67 -1.05 -0.98
CA GLN A 64 -11.10 -1.01 -0.64
C GLN A 64 -11.91 -0.24 -1.69
N ALA A 65 -11.41 0.91 -2.16
CA ALA A 65 -12.06 1.67 -3.22
C ALA A 65 -12.09 0.96 -4.58
N CYS A 66 -11.18 0.00 -4.81
CA CYS A 66 -11.22 -0.88 -5.98
C CYS A 66 -12.21 -2.05 -5.80
N LEU A 67 -12.30 -2.61 -4.59
CA LEU A 67 -13.19 -3.73 -4.27
C LEU A 67 -14.67 -3.33 -4.21
N GLU A 68 -14.97 -2.18 -3.59
CA GLU A 68 -16.33 -1.75 -3.26
C GLU A 68 -16.87 -0.70 -4.23
N GLY A 69 -15.97 0.03 -4.90
CA GLY A 69 -16.32 1.12 -5.80
C GLY A 69 -16.83 0.63 -7.17
N PRO A 70 -17.45 1.52 -7.97
CA PRO A 70 -17.80 1.22 -9.35
C PRO A 70 -16.58 0.76 -10.14
N ALA A 71 -16.79 -0.18 -11.07
CA ALA A 71 -15.73 -0.63 -11.96
C ALA A 71 -15.14 0.56 -12.74
N ASN A 72 -13.82 0.56 -12.91
CA ASN A 72 -13.10 1.53 -13.71
C ASN A 72 -11.96 0.80 -14.41
N ARG A 73 -11.83 0.97 -15.73
CA ARG A 73 -10.86 0.17 -16.52
C ARG A 73 -9.41 0.40 -16.11
N TRP A 74 -9.11 1.55 -15.52
CA TRP A 74 -7.78 1.96 -15.07
C TRP A 74 -7.45 1.48 -13.65
N LEU A 75 -8.38 0.85 -12.94
CA LEU A 75 -8.17 0.30 -11.61
C LEU A 75 -7.96 -1.22 -11.65
N PRO A 76 -7.15 -1.77 -10.73
CA PRO A 76 -7.01 -3.21 -10.57
C PRO A 76 -8.34 -3.82 -10.11
N ARG A 77 -8.66 -5.00 -10.65
CA ARG A 77 -9.71 -5.85 -10.11
C ARG A 77 -9.21 -6.51 -8.82
N VAL A 78 -9.76 -6.07 -7.70
CA VAL A 78 -9.53 -6.67 -6.38
C VAL A 78 -10.62 -7.71 -6.12
N GLU A 79 -10.22 -8.94 -5.82
CA GLU A 79 -11.12 -10.05 -5.51
C GLU A 79 -11.51 -10.07 -4.04
N ALA A 80 -10.53 -9.83 -3.16
CA ALA A 80 -10.72 -9.89 -1.72
C ALA A 80 -9.65 -9.11 -0.97
N ILE A 81 -9.99 -8.70 0.25
CA ILE A 81 -9.04 -8.21 1.24
C ILE A 81 -9.18 -9.09 2.48
N LEU A 82 -8.20 -9.95 2.72
CA LEU A 82 -8.20 -10.90 3.82
C LEU A 82 -7.51 -10.26 5.03
N PRO A 83 -8.22 -10.05 6.16
CA PRO A 83 -7.63 -9.45 7.34
C PRO A 83 -6.62 -10.41 7.99
N LEU A 84 -5.52 -9.85 8.46
CA LEU A 84 -4.52 -10.53 9.27
C LEU A 84 -4.58 -10.03 10.71
N ARG A 85 -3.57 -10.37 11.52
CA ARG A 85 -3.40 -9.80 12.85
C ARG A 85 -3.43 -8.27 12.78
N ARG A 86 -4.22 -7.64 13.65
CA ARG A 86 -4.35 -6.18 13.78
C ARG A 86 -4.73 -5.55 12.42
N ASP A 87 -3.95 -4.60 11.92
CA ASP A 87 -4.23 -3.88 10.67
C ASP A 87 -3.50 -4.47 9.44
N GLY A 88 -2.81 -5.60 9.60
CA GLY A 88 -2.23 -6.33 8.47
C GLY A 88 -3.31 -6.94 7.58
N TYR A 89 -2.99 -7.16 6.31
CA TYR A 89 -3.91 -7.79 5.37
C TYR A 89 -3.21 -8.41 4.16
N VAL A 90 -3.95 -9.27 3.46
CA VAL A 90 -3.63 -9.72 2.10
C VAL A 90 -4.66 -9.12 1.14
N THR A 91 -4.21 -8.36 0.15
CA THR A 91 -5.05 -7.99 -1.00
C THR A 91 -4.87 -9.05 -2.09
N LEU A 92 -5.95 -9.75 -2.42
CA LEU A 92 -6.01 -10.65 -3.56
C LEU A 92 -6.59 -9.89 -4.76
N MET A 93 -5.84 -9.84 -5.86
CA MET A 93 -6.21 -9.08 -7.06
C MET A 93 -5.75 -9.77 -8.34
N GLU A 94 -6.19 -9.27 -9.49
CA GLU A 94 -5.66 -9.70 -10.78
C GLU A 94 -4.12 -9.56 -10.84
N ARG A 95 -3.46 -10.47 -11.56
CA ARG A 95 -2.01 -10.40 -11.78
C ARG A 95 -1.66 -9.24 -12.71
N LEU A 96 -0.77 -8.36 -12.26
CA LEU A 96 -0.29 -7.20 -13.01
C LEU A 96 1.22 -7.20 -13.23
N TYR A 97 1.67 -6.71 -14.36
CA TYR A 97 3.07 -6.66 -14.79
C TYR A 97 3.55 -5.21 -14.90
N PRO A 98 4.87 -4.94 -14.86
CA PRO A 98 5.38 -3.60 -15.10
C PRO A 98 4.86 -3.03 -16.42
N ALA A 99 4.29 -1.82 -16.39
CA ALA A 99 3.83 -1.15 -17.59
C ALA A 99 5.02 -0.65 -18.45
N PRO A 100 4.86 -0.54 -19.78
CA PRO A 100 5.83 0.17 -20.61
C PRO A 100 5.98 1.62 -20.15
N GLU A 101 7.20 2.04 -19.84
CA GLU A 101 7.49 3.32 -19.19
C GLU A 101 6.89 4.52 -19.95
N ALA A 102 7.02 4.56 -21.28
CA ALA A 102 6.47 5.63 -22.10
C ALA A 102 4.94 5.74 -21.99
N GLN A 103 4.23 4.61 -21.92
CA GLN A 103 2.77 4.61 -21.76
C GLN A 103 2.38 5.06 -20.35
N ALA A 104 3.12 4.62 -19.34
CA ALA A 104 2.91 5.03 -17.95
C ALA A 104 3.12 6.54 -17.75
N GLN A 105 4.17 7.11 -18.36
CA GLN A 105 4.41 8.56 -18.35
C GLN A 105 3.29 9.35 -19.02
N ALA A 106 2.87 8.93 -20.23
CA ALA A 106 1.77 9.57 -20.94
C ALA A 106 0.45 9.49 -20.16
N PHE A 107 0.20 8.36 -19.50
CA PHE A 107 -0.96 8.18 -18.64
C PHE A 107 -0.91 9.12 -17.42
N CYS A 108 0.21 9.21 -16.71
CA CYS A 108 0.37 10.13 -15.58
C CYS A 108 0.11 11.59 -15.99
N ALA A 109 0.66 12.01 -17.13
CA ALA A 109 0.43 13.34 -17.68
C ALA A 109 -1.06 13.57 -17.99
N ALA A 110 -1.74 12.60 -18.58
CA ALA A 110 -3.17 12.68 -18.89
C ALA A 110 -4.06 12.67 -17.64
N LEU A 111 -3.68 11.94 -16.59
CA LEU A 111 -4.42 11.92 -15.35
C LEU A 111 -4.46 13.31 -14.71
N GLY A 112 -3.40 14.12 -14.88
CA GLY A 112 -3.41 15.55 -14.54
C GLY A 112 -3.59 15.83 -13.05
N ILE A 113 -3.27 14.86 -12.19
CA ILE A 113 -3.19 15.02 -10.75
C ILE A 113 -1.73 15.31 -10.42
N GLY A 114 -1.47 16.39 -9.66
CA GLY A 114 -0.12 16.69 -9.18
C GLY A 114 0.45 15.54 -8.34
N ASN A 115 1.77 15.50 -8.16
CA ASN A 115 2.42 14.46 -7.37
C ASN A 115 3.05 15.05 -6.09
N ASP A 116 2.56 14.64 -4.92
CA ASP A 116 3.02 15.11 -3.60
C ASP A 116 4.22 14.30 -3.06
N SER A 117 4.64 13.25 -3.77
CA SER A 117 5.82 12.43 -3.49
C SER A 117 7.13 13.10 -3.93
N GLY A 118 7.06 14.21 -4.67
CA GLY A 118 8.22 14.93 -5.20
C GLY A 118 8.75 14.40 -6.54
N TYR A 119 7.99 13.54 -7.23
CA TYR A 119 8.32 13.15 -8.60
C TYR A 119 7.70 14.13 -9.61
N ASP A 120 8.55 14.74 -10.45
CA ASP A 120 8.09 15.62 -11.52
C ASP A 120 7.57 14.81 -12.70
N ILE A 121 6.28 14.96 -13.02
CA ILE A 121 5.64 14.29 -14.15
C ILE A 121 5.97 15.08 -15.44
N PRO A 122 6.72 14.50 -16.41
CA PRO A 122 6.96 15.16 -17.68
C PRO A 122 5.65 15.32 -18.44
N HIS A 123 5.47 16.45 -19.13
CA HIS A 123 4.35 16.59 -20.04
C HIS A 123 4.59 15.73 -21.30
N VAL A 124 3.64 14.85 -21.60
CA VAL A 124 3.70 13.95 -22.75
C VAL A 124 2.32 13.91 -23.41
N ASP A 125 2.27 14.16 -24.72
CA ASP A 125 1.07 14.01 -25.53
C ASP A 125 0.80 12.53 -25.84
N GLY A 126 -0.47 12.16 -26.08
CA GLY A 126 -0.81 10.83 -26.59
C GLY A 126 -1.96 10.11 -25.89
N PHE A 127 -2.64 10.75 -24.96
CA PHE A 127 -3.85 10.24 -24.33
C PHE A 127 -5.02 11.21 -24.52
N ASP A 128 -6.19 10.66 -24.85
CA ASP A 128 -7.43 11.43 -24.90
C ASP A 128 -7.83 11.83 -23.47
N GLN A 129 -7.81 13.13 -23.20
CA GLN A 129 -8.17 13.66 -21.88
C GLN A 129 -9.68 13.63 -21.61
N ALA A 130 -10.51 13.44 -22.65
CA ALA A 130 -11.97 13.39 -22.57
C ALA A 130 -12.53 11.99 -22.25
N ASP A 131 -11.70 11.10 -21.69
CA ASP A 131 -12.12 9.78 -21.24
C ASP A 131 -12.93 9.86 -19.93
N ALA A 132 -14.18 9.40 -19.97
CA ALA A 132 -15.06 9.34 -18.80
C ALA A 132 -14.51 8.47 -17.66
N ASP A 133 -13.86 7.34 -17.98
CA ASP A 133 -13.23 6.50 -16.94
C ASP A 133 -12.02 7.22 -16.31
N LEU A 134 -11.33 8.07 -17.07
CA LEU A 134 -10.22 8.86 -16.55
C LEU A 134 -10.72 9.96 -15.60
N GLU A 135 -11.84 10.63 -15.91
CA GLU A 135 -12.42 11.62 -14.99
C GLU A 135 -12.90 10.96 -13.68
N LEU A 136 -13.61 9.83 -13.77
CA LEU A 136 -14.03 9.08 -12.59
C LEU A 136 -12.85 8.61 -11.74
N LEU A 137 -11.72 8.27 -12.38
CA LEU A 137 -10.49 7.94 -11.67
C LEU A 137 -9.92 9.16 -10.93
N ARG A 138 -9.89 10.35 -11.57
CA ARG A 138 -9.43 11.58 -10.92
C ARG A 138 -10.26 11.91 -9.69
N GLU A 139 -11.58 11.86 -9.80
CA GLU A 139 -12.49 12.09 -8.68
C GLU A 139 -12.22 11.11 -7.53
N ARG A 140 -12.04 9.82 -7.84
CA ARG A 140 -11.76 8.79 -6.83
C ARG A 140 -10.43 9.03 -6.13
N ILE A 141 -9.37 9.37 -6.86
CA ILE A 141 -8.06 9.65 -6.26
C ILE A 141 -8.13 10.90 -5.37
N ARG A 142 -8.81 11.97 -5.81
CA ARG A 142 -9.02 13.18 -4.98
C ARG A 142 -9.78 12.86 -3.69
N ALA A 143 -10.81 12.01 -3.77
CA ALA A 143 -11.56 11.57 -2.59
C ALA A 143 -10.68 10.78 -1.61
N LEU A 144 -9.83 9.88 -2.12
CA LEU A 144 -8.87 9.11 -1.32
C LEU A 144 -7.84 10.01 -0.64
N ILE A 145 -7.31 11.02 -1.35
CA ILE A 145 -6.38 12.01 -0.79
C ILE A 145 -7.05 12.76 0.38
N ALA A 146 -8.28 13.25 0.17
CA ALA A 146 -9.02 13.98 1.20
C ALA A 146 -9.33 13.08 2.41
N GLN A 147 -9.73 11.83 2.19
CA GLN A 147 -10.02 10.88 3.25
C GLN A 147 -8.79 10.57 4.11
N GLY A 148 -7.63 10.34 3.48
CA GLY A 148 -6.39 10.10 4.22
C GLY A 148 -5.92 11.32 5.02
N ALA A 149 -6.03 12.51 4.43
CA ALA A 149 -5.67 13.77 5.09
C ALA A 149 -6.55 14.10 6.32
N GLN A 150 -7.80 13.61 6.36
CA GLN A 150 -8.66 13.72 7.54
C GLN A 150 -8.23 12.80 8.70
N ARG A 151 -7.47 11.74 8.40
CA ARG A 151 -7.14 10.69 9.37
C ARG A 151 -5.70 10.74 9.86
N PHE A 152 -4.75 11.15 9.02
CA PHE A 152 -3.33 11.07 9.34
C PHE A 152 -2.60 12.39 9.09
N LYS A 153 -1.92 12.93 10.10
CA LYS A 153 -1.01 14.08 9.99
C LYS A 153 0.13 13.84 9.01
N LEU A 154 0.63 12.61 8.97
CA LEU A 154 1.73 12.20 8.09
C LEU A 154 1.24 11.65 6.75
N TRP A 155 0.04 12.05 6.31
CA TRP A 155 -0.47 11.72 4.98
C TRP A 155 0.38 12.36 3.88
N GLY A 156 0.72 11.57 2.86
CA GLY A 156 1.55 11.98 1.74
C GLY A 156 0.81 12.81 0.73
N GLY A 157 -0.45 12.46 0.46
CA GLY A 157 -1.21 13.00 -0.67
C GLY A 157 -1.17 12.03 -1.84
N SER A 158 -0.97 12.54 -3.05
CA SER A 158 -0.86 11.73 -4.27
C SER A 158 0.56 11.16 -4.49
N ASP A 159 0.64 9.94 -5.04
CA ASP A 159 1.88 9.32 -5.54
C ASP A 159 1.70 8.88 -7.00
N ILE A 160 1.41 9.84 -7.89
CA ILE A 160 1.18 9.56 -9.32
C ILE A 160 2.50 9.58 -10.08
N ARG A 161 3.06 8.40 -10.34
CA ARG A 161 4.34 8.24 -11.06
C ARG A 161 4.35 6.96 -11.88
N PRO A 162 5.19 6.86 -12.92
CA PRO A 162 5.22 5.68 -13.80
C PRO A 162 5.44 4.35 -13.06
N GLY A 163 6.18 4.34 -11.95
CA GLY A 163 6.39 3.14 -11.13
C GLY A 163 5.12 2.61 -10.44
N ASN A 164 4.09 3.43 -10.36
CA ASN A 164 2.76 3.12 -9.81
C ASN A 164 1.74 2.80 -10.91
N LEU A 165 2.22 2.61 -12.15
CA LEU A 165 1.43 2.10 -13.26
C LEU A 165 1.91 0.70 -13.61
N MET A 166 0.95 -0.22 -13.63
CA MET A 166 1.14 -1.61 -14.04
C MET A 166 0.26 -1.89 -15.25
N ALA A 167 0.38 -3.08 -15.83
CA ALA A 167 -0.46 -3.55 -16.91
C ALA A 167 -1.00 -4.95 -16.62
N ASP A 168 -2.23 -5.24 -17.01
CA ASP A 168 -2.73 -6.61 -16.94
C ASP A 168 -2.13 -7.52 -18.02
N ALA A 169 -2.53 -8.80 -18.04
CA ALA A 169 -2.06 -9.77 -19.03
C ALA A 169 -2.42 -9.42 -20.49
N GLN A 170 -3.32 -8.46 -20.72
CA GLN A 170 -3.68 -7.94 -22.04
C GLN A 170 -2.97 -6.62 -22.37
N GLY A 171 -2.09 -6.14 -21.49
CA GLY A 171 -1.35 -4.88 -21.67
C GLY A 171 -2.16 -3.64 -21.35
N ARG A 172 -3.32 -3.75 -20.68
CA ARG A 172 -4.13 -2.58 -20.30
C ARG A 172 -3.60 -1.99 -18.99
N LEU A 173 -3.39 -0.68 -18.97
CA LEU A 173 -2.81 0.02 -17.82
C LEU A 173 -3.73 0.01 -16.59
N LYS A 174 -3.09 -0.06 -15.43
CA LYS A 174 -3.70 -0.09 -14.10
C LYS A 174 -2.92 0.82 -13.16
N VAL A 175 -3.61 1.76 -12.52
CA VAL A 175 -3.05 2.57 -11.44
C VAL A 175 -3.05 1.75 -10.17
N VAL A 176 -1.86 1.54 -9.62
CA VAL A 176 -1.66 0.91 -8.31
C VAL A 176 -1.04 1.95 -7.39
N ASP A 177 -1.48 2.00 -6.13
CA ASP A 177 -0.86 2.86 -5.11
C ASP A 177 -0.84 4.38 -5.42
N PRO A 178 -1.99 5.00 -5.77
CA PRO A 178 -2.06 6.42 -6.18
C PRO A 178 -1.88 7.42 -5.03
N ILE A 179 -1.81 6.93 -3.78
CA ILE A 179 -1.78 7.73 -2.55
C ILE A 179 -0.80 7.08 -1.58
N PHE A 180 -0.18 7.85 -0.70
CA PHE A 180 0.85 7.32 0.20
C PHE A 180 0.82 7.94 1.59
N LEU A 181 1.46 7.25 2.54
CA LEU A 181 1.89 7.81 3.81
C LEU A 181 3.35 8.24 3.74
N ARG A 182 3.73 9.31 4.44
CA ARG A 182 5.12 9.78 4.52
C ARG A 182 5.97 8.88 5.44
N GLY A 183 6.23 7.65 5.00
CA GLY A 183 7.02 6.64 5.73
C GLY A 183 8.34 7.18 6.31
N PRO A 184 9.16 7.92 5.53
CA PRO A 184 10.39 8.50 6.05
C PRO A 184 10.18 9.49 7.21
N LEU A 185 9.08 10.25 7.21
CA LEU A 185 8.74 11.13 8.33
C LEU A 185 8.24 10.36 9.55
N LEU A 186 7.54 9.23 9.33
CA LEU A 186 7.15 8.33 10.40
C LEU A 186 8.39 7.73 11.10
N VAL A 187 9.38 7.32 10.31
CA VAL A 187 10.69 6.85 10.82
C VAL A 187 11.40 7.96 11.59
N ALA A 188 11.47 9.18 11.04
CA ALA A 188 12.11 10.31 11.69
C ALA A 188 11.44 10.65 13.03
N ALA A 189 10.11 10.68 13.07
CA ALA A 189 9.35 10.96 14.29
C ALA A 189 9.59 9.91 15.38
N ILE A 190 9.69 8.62 15.02
CA ILE A 190 10.06 7.55 15.97
C ILE A 190 11.49 7.77 16.46
N ALA A 191 12.45 8.01 15.55
CA ALA A 191 13.85 8.17 15.89
C ALA A 191 14.11 9.38 16.81
N GLN A 192 13.36 10.46 16.62
CA GLN A 192 13.54 11.73 17.32
C GLN A 192 12.63 11.86 18.56
N GLY A 193 11.80 10.86 18.85
CA GLY A 193 10.91 10.89 20.00
C GLY A 193 9.70 11.82 19.85
N GLU A 194 9.30 12.18 18.62
CA GLU A 194 8.27 13.17 18.33
C GLU A 194 6.84 12.61 18.48
N ARG A 195 6.45 12.25 19.70
CA ARG A 195 5.14 11.62 20.01
C ARG A 195 3.95 12.39 19.42
N GLY A 196 4.02 13.72 19.33
CA GLY A 196 2.97 14.57 18.77
C GLY A 196 2.64 14.30 17.29
N GLN A 197 3.62 13.84 16.50
CA GLN A 197 3.43 13.46 15.09
C GLN A 197 2.78 12.08 14.93
N LEU A 198 2.85 11.25 15.98
CA LEU A 198 2.45 9.85 15.95
C LEU A 198 1.05 9.60 16.53
N THR A 199 0.33 10.64 16.96
CA THR A 199 -0.93 10.49 17.72
C THR A 199 -2.07 9.81 16.96
N ASP A 200 -1.98 9.77 15.63
CA ASP A 200 -3.02 9.17 14.78
C ASP A 200 -2.86 7.66 14.62
N PHE A 201 -1.77 7.11 15.18
CA PHE A 201 -1.43 5.70 15.14
C PHE A 201 -1.52 5.10 16.54
N SER A 202 -2.07 3.89 16.64
CA SER A 202 -1.98 3.10 17.87
C SER A 202 -0.56 2.58 18.08
N ARG A 203 -0.25 2.15 19.32
CA ARG A 203 0.99 1.41 19.63
C ARG A 203 1.18 0.25 18.66
N GLU A 204 0.14 -0.54 18.48
CA GLU A 204 0.16 -1.75 17.68
C GLU A 204 0.44 -1.47 16.20
N GLN A 205 -0.09 -0.36 15.67
CA GLN A 205 0.16 0.08 14.29
C GLN A 205 1.62 0.50 14.09
N LEU A 206 2.19 1.21 15.05
CA LEU A 206 3.61 1.61 14.99
C LEU A 206 4.54 0.39 15.14
N GLU A 207 4.19 -0.57 15.99
CA GLU A 207 4.90 -1.85 16.08
C GLU A 207 4.86 -2.61 14.75
N ASP A 208 3.68 -2.75 14.14
CA ASP A 208 3.52 -3.47 12.88
C ASP A 208 4.17 -2.72 11.70
N PHE A 209 4.18 -1.38 11.72
CA PHE A 209 4.96 -0.57 10.78
C PHE A 209 6.44 -0.96 10.79
N LEU A 210 7.06 -1.20 11.96
CA LEU A 210 8.45 -1.66 12.06
C LEU A 210 8.67 -3.14 11.71
N THR A 211 7.67 -3.79 11.13
CA THR A 211 7.74 -5.15 10.58
C THR A 211 7.50 -5.20 9.06
N ILE A 212 7.27 -4.06 8.40
CA ILE A 212 7.19 -4.01 6.92
C ILE A 212 8.54 -4.38 6.29
N PRO A 213 8.56 -4.83 5.01
CA PRO A 213 9.78 -5.34 4.37
C PRO A 213 10.98 -4.39 4.37
N ALA A 214 10.76 -3.07 4.41
CA ALA A 214 11.82 -2.08 4.51
C ALA A 214 12.69 -2.25 5.78
N PHE A 215 12.12 -2.72 6.89
CA PHE A 215 12.82 -2.85 8.17
C PHE A 215 13.44 -4.24 8.33
N LYS A 216 14.54 -4.47 7.61
CA LYS A 216 15.33 -5.69 7.77
C LYS A 216 15.91 -5.76 9.20
N PRO A 217 16.04 -6.96 9.79
CA PRO A 217 16.75 -7.14 11.05
C PRO A 217 18.16 -6.55 11.01
N GLY A 218 18.53 -5.77 12.02
CA GLY A 218 19.83 -5.12 12.10
C GLY A 218 19.86 -3.95 13.08
N PRO A 219 21.05 -3.40 13.38
CA PRO A 219 21.23 -2.42 14.45
C PRO A 219 20.33 -1.18 14.34
N GLU A 220 20.14 -0.66 13.12
CA GLU A 220 19.31 0.52 12.85
C GLU A 220 17.83 0.26 13.16
N THR A 221 17.30 -0.88 12.70
CA THR A 221 15.92 -1.29 12.97
C THR A 221 15.72 -1.58 14.46
N ASP A 222 16.71 -2.21 15.11
CA ASP A 222 16.64 -2.51 16.54
C ASP A 222 16.69 -1.23 17.40
N GLU A 223 17.42 -0.21 16.95
CA GLU A 223 17.39 1.12 17.56
C GLU A 223 16.03 1.80 17.42
N LEU A 224 15.43 1.79 16.22
CA LEU A 224 14.07 2.30 16.03
C LEU A 224 13.04 1.62 16.92
N ARG A 225 13.15 0.29 17.10
CA ARG A 225 12.26 -0.47 17.99
C ARG A 225 12.44 -0.07 19.47
N ARG A 226 13.68 0.15 19.91
CA ARG A 226 13.94 0.67 21.28
C ARG A 226 13.37 2.07 21.46
N ASN A 227 13.61 2.97 20.52
CA ASN A 227 13.09 4.34 20.56
C ASN A 227 11.55 4.34 20.59
N LEU A 228 10.90 3.46 19.81
CA LEU A 228 9.45 3.29 19.87
C LEU A 228 8.99 2.78 21.25
N ALA A 229 9.67 1.79 21.82
CA ALA A 229 9.34 1.26 23.14
C ALA A 229 9.42 2.34 24.23
N ASP A 230 10.48 3.15 24.21
CA ASP A 230 10.68 4.28 25.13
C ASP A 230 9.62 5.36 24.94
N LEU A 231 9.34 5.73 23.67
CA LEU A 231 8.31 6.72 23.33
C LEU A 231 6.93 6.28 23.80
N LEU A 232 6.67 4.99 23.89
CA LEU A 232 5.39 4.45 24.32
C LEU A 232 5.37 4.06 25.81
N ALA A 233 6.48 4.16 26.53
CA ALA A 233 6.49 3.87 27.97
C ALA A 233 5.47 4.76 28.71
N PRO A 234 4.82 4.26 29.77
CA PRO A 234 3.99 5.09 30.63
C PRO A 234 4.85 6.21 31.21
N THR A 235 4.40 7.47 31.10
CA THR A 235 5.08 8.58 31.79
C THR A 235 5.00 8.31 33.28
N ALA A 236 6.14 8.24 33.98
CA ALA A 236 6.14 8.13 35.42
C ALA A 236 5.35 9.31 36.01
N PRO A 237 4.49 9.08 37.03
CA PRO A 237 3.84 10.19 37.72
C PRO A 237 4.92 11.13 38.28
N PRO A 238 4.70 12.46 38.26
CA PRO A 238 5.64 13.38 38.85
C PRO A 238 5.87 12.99 40.31
N GLU A 239 7.13 12.91 40.74
CA GLU A 239 7.46 12.70 42.14
C GLU A 239 6.80 13.82 42.97
N SER A 240 5.96 13.41 43.91
CA SER A 240 5.34 14.31 44.88
C SER A 240 6.46 15.01 45.67
N ALA A 241 6.61 16.32 45.47
CA ALA A 241 7.48 17.17 46.29
C ALA A 241 6.93 17.35 47.71
#